data_AF-A0A350QX62-F1
#
_entry.id   AF-A0A350QX62-F1
#
_cell.length_a   1.000
_cell.length_b   1.000
_cell.length_c   1.000
_cell.angle_alpha   90.00
_cell.angle_beta   90.00
_cell.angle_gamma   90.00
#
_symmetry.space_group_name_H-M   'P 1'
#
loop_
_entity.id
_entity.type
_entity.pdbx_description
1 polymer ?
#
loop_
_entity_poly.entity_id
_entity_poly.type
_entity_poly.pdbx_seq_one_letter_code
_entity_poly.pdbx_strand_id
1 'polypeptide(L)' 'LLDLDEKGRALDGVLALQLHKGPPMTIEFKDMLIKHLPDDLPILKLKDRPIPADALGAPPRGKLPKGWKPPVYGER' A
#
# COMPACT_ATOMS: atom_id res chain seq x y z
N LEU A 1 -4.38 0.00 -0.43
CA LEU A 1 -3.22 0.69 -1.01
C LEU A 1 -3.56 0.98 -2.47
N LEU A 2 -3.46 2.22 -2.93
CA LEU A 2 -3.59 2.56 -4.35
C LEU A 2 -2.19 2.68 -4.91
N ASP A 3 -1.87 1.90 -5.94
CA ASP A 3 -0.61 2.01 -6.65
C ASP A 3 -0.72 3.08 -7.75
N LEU A 4 -0.10 4.23 -7.49
CA LEU A 4 -0.12 5.39 -8.39
C LEU A 4 1.19 5.53 -9.18
N ASP A 5 2.11 4.56 -9.10
CA ASP A 5 3.31 4.55 -9.93
C ASP A 5 2.97 4.07 -11.35
N GLU A 6 2.79 5.01 -12.27
CA GLU A 6 2.43 4.68 -13.66
C GLU A 6 3.48 3.84 -14.39
N LYS A 7 4.75 3.90 -14.01
CA LYS A 7 5.84 3.17 -14.68
C LYS A 7 6.09 1.81 -14.06
N GLY A 8 5.96 1.71 -12.74
CA GLY A 8 6.28 0.50 -11.97
C GLY A 8 5.09 -0.43 -11.70
N ARG A 9 3.85 0.05 -11.83
CA ARG A 9 2.66 -0.77 -11.52
C ARG A 9 2.41 -1.87 -12.54
N ALA A 10 1.87 -2.98 -12.07
CA ALA A 10 1.16 -3.97 -12.88
C ALA A 10 -0.35 -3.85 -12.62
N LEU A 11 -1.18 -3.90 -13.66
CA LEU A 11 -2.66 -3.85 -13.53
C LEU A 11 -3.28 -5.25 -13.43
N ASP A 12 -2.46 -6.27 -13.61
CA ASP A 12 -2.77 -7.68 -13.50
C ASP A 12 -1.81 -8.35 -12.50
N GLY A 13 -2.20 -9.54 -12.03
CA GLY A 13 -1.38 -10.27 -11.07
C GLY A 13 -2.12 -11.44 -10.45
N VAL A 14 -1.51 -11.98 -9.40
CA VAL A 14 -2.04 -13.12 -8.64
C VAL A 14 -2.43 -12.68 -7.23
N LEU A 15 -3.53 -13.22 -6.71
CA LEU A 15 -3.83 -13.14 -5.29
C LEU A 15 -3.00 -14.20 -4.56
N ALA A 16 -1.95 -13.76 -3.86
CA ALA A 16 -1.08 -14.62 -3.09
C ALA A 16 -1.33 -14.51 -1.58
N LEU A 17 -1.25 -15.63 -0.87
CA LEU A 17 -1.36 -15.68 0.58
C LEU A 17 0.03 -15.83 1.19
N GLN A 18 0.46 -14.82 1.95
CA GLN A 18 1.74 -14.86 2.65
C GLN A 18 1.59 -15.55 4.00
N LEU A 19 2.32 -16.64 4.21
CA LEU A 19 2.41 -17.32 5.50
C LEU A 19 3.63 -16.79 6.26
N HIS A 20 3.41 -16.18 7.43
CA HIS A 20 4.50 -15.81 8.31
C HIS A 20 4.97 -17.03 9.11
N LYS A 21 6.28 -17.22 9.20
CA LYS A 21 6.87 -18.34 9.95
C LYS A 21 6.91 -18.02 11.44
N GLY A 22 6.20 -18.81 12.25
CA GLY A 22 6.24 -18.78 13.72
C GLY A 22 6.58 -20.15 14.31
N PRO A 23 6.28 -20.37 15.60
CA PRO A 23 6.23 -21.70 16.21
C PRO A 23 5.36 -22.67 15.38
N PRO A 24 5.44 -24.00 15.61
CA PRO A 24 4.66 -24.97 14.86
C PRO A 24 3.16 -24.63 14.83
N MET A 25 2.59 -24.53 13.63
CA MET A 25 1.21 -24.11 13.42
C MET A 25 0.61 -24.78 12.18
N THR A 26 -0.67 -25.12 12.27
CA THR A 26 -1.51 -25.56 11.14
C THR A 26 -2.27 -24.36 10.59
N ILE A 27 -2.32 -24.21 9.27
CA ILE A 27 -3.00 -23.10 8.61
C ILE A 27 -3.97 -23.70 7.60
N GLU A 28 -5.23 -23.32 7.69
CA GLU A 28 -6.30 -23.80 6.81
C GLU A 28 -7.05 -22.60 6.24
N PHE A 29 -7.37 -22.68 4.95
CA PHE A 29 -8.20 -21.70 4.25
C PHE A 29 -9.43 -22.41 3.72
N LYS A 30 -10.59 -21.79 3.89
CA LYS A 30 -11.86 -22.34 3.41
C LYS A 30 -12.74 -21.21 2.87
N ASP A 31 -13.53 -21.54 1.87
CA ASP A 31 -14.58 -20.68 1.32
C ASP A 31 -14.07 -19.30 0.85
N MET A 32 -12.89 -19.27 0.24
CA MET A 32 -12.33 -18.05 -0.36
C MET A 32 -13.08 -17.71 -1.65
N LEU A 33 -13.61 -16.48 -1.72
CA LEU A 33 -14.36 -15.98 -2.86
C LEU A 33 -13.72 -14.71 -3.41
N ILE A 34 -13.80 -14.55 -4.73
CA ILE A 34 -13.39 -13.32 -5.43
C ILE A 34 -14.56 -12.79 -6.25
N LYS A 35 -14.75 -11.46 -6.21
CA LYS A 35 -15.69 -10.77 -7.08
C LYS A 35 -14.92 -10.10 -8.19
N HIS A 36 -15.20 -10.50 -9.43
CA HIS A 36 -14.70 -9.80 -10.60
C HIS A 36 -15.42 -8.46 -10.74
N LEU A 37 -14.65 -7.44 -11.08
CA LEU A 37 -15.14 -6.12 -11.46
C LEU A 37 -14.99 -5.96 -12.99
N PRO A 38 -15.69 -5.00 -13.61
CA PRO A 38 -15.46 -4.68 -15.02
C PRO A 38 -14.01 -4.25 -15.28
N ASP A 39 -13.47 -4.65 -16.44
CA ASP A 39 -12.08 -4.35 -16.83
C ASP A 39 -11.88 -2.88 -17.21
N ASP A 40 -12.96 -2.16 -17.53
CA ASP A 40 -12.96 -0.78 -18.02
C ASP A 40 -13.16 0.27 -16.91
N LEU A 41 -13.01 -0.13 -15.63
CA LEU A 41 -13.07 0.81 -14.53
C LEU A 41 -11.98 1.91 -14.65
N PRO A 42 -12.32 3.18 -14.35
CA PRO A 42 -11.37 4.26 -14.48
C PRO A 42 -10.22 4.13 -13.47
N ILE A 43 -8.99 4.27 -13.96
CA ILE A 43 -7.80 4.32 -13.10
C ILE A 43 -7.79 5.65 -12.34
N LEU A 44 -7.81 5.57 -11.00
CA LEU A 44 -7.70 6.73 -10.13
C LEU A 44 -6.32 7.40 -10.27
N LYS A 45 -6.29 8.73 -10.27
CA LYS A 45 -5.04 9.50 -10.36
C LYS A 45 -4.79 10.28 -9.08
N LEU A 46 -3.51 10.54 -8.78
CA LEU A 46 -3.12 11.31 -7.59
C LEU A 46 -3.78 12.71 -7.56
N LYS A 47 -3.93 13.35 -8.73
CA LYS A 47 -4.59 14.65 -8.85
C LYS A 47 -6.05 14.65 -8.36
N ASP A 48 -6.73 13.51 -8.43
CA ASP A 48 -8.14 13.38 -8.02
C ASP A 48 -8.25 13.19 -6.49
N ARG A 49 -7.14 12.83 -5.84
CA ARG A 49 -7.00 12.56 -4.41
C ARG A 49 -5.66 13.12 -3.91
N PRO A 50 -5.48 14.45 -3.88
CA PRO A 50 -4.20 15.05 -3.52
C PRO A 50 -3.82 14.70 -2.07
N ILE A 51 -2.52 14.56 -1.82
CA ILE A 51 -2.01 14.41 -0.45
C ILE A 51 -2.24 15.75 0.27
N PRO A 52 -2.82 15.76 1.48
CA PRO A 52 -3.02 16.98 2.26
C PRO A 52 -1.69 17.73 2.47
N ALA A 53 -1.71 19.07 2.41
CA ALA A 53 -0.51 19.88 2.56
C ALA A 53 0.14 19.72 3.94
N ASP A 54 -0.66 19.44 4.96
CA ASP A 54 -0.24 19.18 6.35
C ASP A 54 0.13 17.72 6.62
N ALA A 55 0.10 16.85 5.61
CA ALA A 55 0.42 15.44 5.78
C ALA A 55 1.89 15.26 6.22
N LEU A 56 2.09 14.43 7.24
CA LEU A 56 3.40 14.11 7.79
C LEU A 56 4.07 12.98 7.00
N GLY A 57 5.36 13.12 6.73
CA GLY A 57 6.17 12.08 6.10
C GLY A 57 6.32 10.85 6.99
N ALA A 58 6.23 9.67 6.36
CA ALA A 58 6.45 8.41 7.05
C ALA A 58 7.89 8.33 7.60
N PRO A 59 8.08 7.79 8.82
CA PRO A 59 9.41 7.60 9.38
C PRO A 59 10.22 6.61 8.55
N PRO A 60 11.54 6.80 8.37
CA PRO A 60 12.39 5.79 7.75
C PRO A 60 12.35 4.48 8.55
N ARG A 61 12.50 3.34 7.85
CA ARG A 61 12.65 2.04 8.52
C ARG A 61 13.93 2.04 9.36
N GLY A 62 13.80 1.74 10.65
CA GLY A 62 14.93 1.61 11.58
C GLY A 62 14.86 2.57 12.76
N LYS A 63 15.97 2.71 13.48
CA LYS A 63 16.06 3.59 14.65
C LYS A 63 16.15 5.05 14.20
N LEU A 64 15.19 5.86 14.65
CA LEU A 64 15.18 7.29 14.36
C LEU A 64 16.30 8.03 15.13
N PRO A 65 16.93 9.05 14.51
CA PRO A 65 17.78 9.98 15.23
C PRO A 65 17.01 10.67 16.38
N LYS A 66 17.69 10.97 17.48
CA LYS A 66 17.08 11.70 18.61
C LYS A 66 16.63 13.07 18.11
N GLY A 67 15.34 13.41 18.33
CA GLY A 67 14.76 14.68 17.90
C GLY A 67 14.36 14.75 16.43
N TRP A 68 14.29 13.62 15.72
CA TRP A 68 13.75 13.57 14.37
C TRP A 68 12.32 14.11 14.33
N LYS A 69 12.05 14.99 13.36
CA LYS A 69 10.72 15.51 13.07
C LYS A 69 10.29 15.06 11.67
N PRO A 70 9.03 14.67 11.47
CA PRO A 70 8.54 14.31 10.16
C PRO A 70 8.55 15.54 9.24
N PRO A 71 8.94 15.38 7.97
CA PRO A 71 8.74 16.44 6.98
C PRO A 71 7.24 16.64 6.73
N VAL A 72 6.82 17.86 6.44
CA VAL A 72 5.44 18.18 6.05
C VAL A 72 5.35 18.20 4.52
N TYR A 73 4.35 17.55 3.95
CA TYR A 73 4.24 17.33 2.51
C TYR A 73 4.19 18.63 1.70
N GLY A 74 3.43 19.63 2.15
CA GLY A 74 3.26 20.92 1.48
C GLY A 74 4.45 21.88 1.60
N GLU A 75 5.49 21.55 2.37
CA GLU A 75 6.72 22.35 2.48
C GLU A 75 7.80 21.96 1.46
N ARG A 76 7.50 21.01 0.56
CA ARG A 76 8.41 20.49 -0.47
C ARG A 76 8.25 21.17 -1.82
#